data_AF-A0A1B1AQF6-F1
#
_entry.id   AF-A0A1B1AQF6-F1
#
_cell.length_a   1.000
_cell.length_b   1.000
_cell.length_c   1.000
_cell.angle_alpha   90.00
_cell.angle_beta   90.00
_cell.angle_gamma   90.00
#
_symmetry.space_group_name_H-M   'P 1'
#
loop_
_entity.id
_entity.type
_entity.pdbx_description
1 polymer ?
#
loop_
_entity_poly.entity_id
_entity_poly.type
_entity_poly.pdbx_seq_one_letter_code
_entity_poly.pdbx_strand_id
1 'polypeptide(L)'
;MRARMTNAAHVLATALKGVGTLLQGIGEGGVPGEPAEIVGLRAGQNNGCSVCVHAHTVNLRKAGASEERIAAVGAWREAPFFSDVERAALRPAGRMTRLADRSELPVPDALWDEVAGHFDETRLSALILTISLTTMFNRFSTTIRDSAGTTWGRGVHKSGNTRVSRGGALSVFSDHGRTPRICTDRHRPGRDTAAR
;
A
#
# COMPACT_ATOMS: atom_id res chain seq x y z
N MET A 1 20.51 9.01 -4.85
CA MET A 1 20.44 10.02 -3.76
C MET A 1 20.78 9.33 -2.44
N ARG A 2 21.31 10.06 -1.45
CA ARG A 2 21.57 9.53 -0.11
C ARG A 2 20.48 10.02 0.85
N ALA A 3 19.85 9.11 1.58
CA ALA A 3 18.89 9.46 2.62
C ALA A 3 19.58 10.26 3.74
N ARG A 4 18.86 11.23 4.30
CA ARG A 4 19.30 12.11 5.39
C ARG A 4 19.36 11.38 6.73
N MET A 5 18.49 10.39 6.93
CA MET A 5 18.42 9.57 8.13
C MET A 5 17.73 8.24 7.84
N THR A 6 17.78 7.31 8.80
CA THR A 6 16.92 6.12 8.82
C THR A 6 15.46 6.55 8.80
N ASN A 7 14.60 5.76 8.15
CA ASN A 7 13.17 6.00 8.11
C ASN A 7 12.58 6.31 9.50
N ALA A 8 11.87 7.44 9.61
CA ALA A 8 11.33 7.90 10.88
C ALA A 8 10.39 6.88 11.57
N ALA A 9 9.57 6.16 10.80
CA ALA A 9 8.70 5.11 11.35
C ALA A 9 9.51 3.89 11.84
N HIS A 10 10.67 3.60 11.27
CA HIS A 10 11.54 2.51 11.74
C HIS A 10 12.36 2.89 12.97
N VAL A 11 12.66 4.18 13.15
CA VAL A 11 13.36 4.68 14.36
C VAL A 11 12.45 4.54 15.59
N LEU A 12 11.14 4.71 15.42
CA LEU A 12 10.15 4.66 16.50
C LEU A 12 9.33 3.37 16.43
N ALA A 13 9.71 2.34 17.19
CA ALA A 13 9.08 1.01 17.15
C ALA A 13 7.55 1.03 17.31
N THR A 14 7.02 1.87 18.21
CA THR A 14 5.57 2.03 18.40
C THR A 14 4.89 2.62 17.17
N ALA A 15 5.55 3.55 16.46
CA ALA A 15 5.03 4.10 15.21
C ALA A 15 4.99 3.05 14.12
N LEU A 16 6.03 2.20 14.01
CA LEU A 16 6.04 1.08 13.06
C LEU A 16 4.86 0.12 13.32
N LYS A 17 4.59 -0.20 14.59
CA LYS A 17 3.43 -1.02 14.97
C LYS A 17 2.11 -0.36 14.58
N GLY A 18 1.96 0.94 14.86
CA GLY A 18 0.76 1.70 14.49
C GLY A 18 0.51 1.73 12.98
N VAL A 19 1.57 1.88 12.19
CA VAL A 19 1.49 1.76 10.72
C VAL A 19 1.00 0.37 10.31
N GLY A 20 1.52 -0.69 10.93
CA GLY A 20 1.07 -2.07 10.70
C GLY A 20 -0.43 -2.25 10.99
N THR A 21 -0.92 -1.70 12.10
CA THR A 21 -2.35 -1.74 12.46
C THR A 21 -3.23 -0.98 11.46
N LEU A 22 -2.80 0.18 10.97
CA LEU A 22 -3.52 0.91 9.93
C LEU A 22 -3.62 0.12 8.63
N LEU A 23 -2.52 -0.53 8.23
CA LEU A 23 -2.50 -1.38 7.03
C LEU A 23 -3.43 -2.57 7.16
N GLN A 24 -3.46 -3.20 8.34
CA GLN A 24 -4.39 -4.29 8.63
C GLN A 24 -5.85 -3.81 8.49
N GLY A 25 -6.21 -2.70 9.13
CA GLY A 25 -7.58 -2.16 9.05
C GLY A 25 -7.99 -1.75 7.62
N ILE A 26 -7.05 -1.22 6.83
CA ILE A 26 -7.29 -0.97 5.40
C ILE A 26 -7.60 -2.28 4.66
N GLY A 27 -6.84 -3.35 4.95
CA GLY A 27 -7.05 -4.67 4.37
C GLY A 27 -8.40 -5.30 4.72
N GLU A 28 -8.87 -5.09 5.94
CA GLU A 28 -10.20 -5.52 6.40
C GLU A 28 -11.34 -4.88 5.59
N GLY A 29 -11.13 -3.66 5.08
CA GLY A 29 -12.13 -2.94 4.30
C GLY A 29 -12.33 -3.42 2.86
N GLY A 30 -11.55 -4.41 2.40
CA GLY A 30 -11.85 -5.16 1.18
C GLY A 30 -11.76 -4.35 -0.12
N VAL A 31 -11.01 -3.24 -0.15
CA VAL A 31 -10.54 -2.62 -1.40
C VAL A 31 -9.34 -3.45 -1.86
N PRO A 32 -9.51 -4.44 -2.76
CA PRO A 32 -8.46 -5.41 -3.00
C PRO A 32 -7.35 -4.77 -3.82
N GLY A 33 -6.10 -5.16 -3.55
CA GLY A 33 -4.93 -5.05 -4.41
C GLY A 33 -4.89 -3.85 -5.38
N GLU A 34 -5.37 -4.05 -6.60
CA GLU A 34 -5.07 -3.18 -7.73
C GLU A 34 -5.64 -1.74 -7.61
N PRO A 35 -6.92 -1.49 -7.28
CA PRO A 35 -7.42 -0.13 -7.00
C PRO A 35 -6.63 0.63 -5.91
N ALA A 36 -6.31 -0.02 -4.79
CA ALA A 36 -5.55 0.61 -3.71
C ALA A 36 -4.13 0.99 -4.17
N GLU A 37 -3.50 0.12 -4.95
CA GLU A 37 -2.16 0.33 -5.50
C GLU A 37 -2.14 1.40 -6.61
N ILE A 38 -3.18 1.48 -7.46
CA ILE A 38 -3.33 2.54 -8.47
C ILE A 38 -3.50 3.90 -7.80
N VAL A 39 -4.35 3.98 -6.76
CA VAL A 39 -4.56 5.20 -5.97
C VAL A 39 -3.29 5.61 -5.23
N GLY A 40 -2.58 4.64 -4.65
CA GLY A 40 -1.30 4.86 -3.99
C GLY A 40 -0.21 5.36 -4.96
N LEU A 41 -0.11 4.75 -6.15
CA LEU A 41 0.77 5.20 -7.22
C LEU A 41 0.46 6.65 -7.61
N ARG A 42 -0.83 6.98 -7.78
CA ARG A 42 -1.24 8.35 -8.12
C ARG A 42 -0.90 9.37 -7.04
N ALA A 43 -1.11 9.04 -5.77
CA ALA A 43 -0.74 9.90 -4.66
C ALA A 43 0.79 10.13 -4.63
N GLY A 44 1.58 9.06 -4.82
CA GLY A 44 3.03 9.14 -4.94
C GLY A 44 3.50 10.03 -6.09
N GLN A 45 2.87 9.91 -7.27
CA GLN A 45 3.16 10.75 -8.44
C GLN A 45 2.84 12.23 -8.16
N ASN A 46 1.69 12.53 -7.55
CA ASN A 46 1.30 13.90 -7.21
C ASN A 46 2.29 14.58 -6.26
N ASN A 47 2.84 13.83 -5.30
CA ASN A 47 3.76 14.35 -4.28
C ASN A 47 5.25 14.17 -4.63
N GLY A 48 5.58 13.59 -5.77
CA GLY A 48 6.98 13.32 -6.15
C GLY A 48 7.71 12.33 -5.23
N CYS A 49 6.98 11.42 -4.55
CA CYS A 49 7.61 10.43 -3.67
C CYS A 49 8.18 9.27 -4.49
N SER A 50 9.48 9.30 -4.82
CA SER A 50 10.13 8.24 -5.61
C SER A 50 10.01 6.83 -4.98
N VAL A 51 10.08 6.73 -3.65
CA VAL A 51 9.92 5.46 -2.93
C VAL A 51 8.52 4.90 -3.10
N CYS A 52 7.50 5.75 -2.95
CA CYS A 52 6.10 5.36 -3.00
C CYS A 52 5.71 4.99 -4.43
N VAL A 53 6.14 5.77 -5.42
CA VAL A 53 5.96 5.45 -6.85
C VAL A 53 6.57 4.09 -7.16
N HIS A 54 7.79 3.83 -6.70
CA HIS A 54 8.46 2.54 -6.92
C HIS A 54 7.72 1.38 -6.22
N ALA A 55 7.34 1.54 -4.95
CA ALA A 55 6.67 0.50 -4.17
C ALA A 55 5.33 0.11 -4.81
N HIS A 56 4.48 1.08 -5.12
CA HIS A 56 3.17 0.81 -5.73
C HIS A 56 3.32 0.24 -7.16
N THR A 57 4.30 0.72 -7.93
CA THR A 57 4.61 0.12 -9.25
C THR A 57 5.00 -1.36 -9.13
N VAL A 58 5.86 -1.71 -8.17
CA VAL A 58 6.27 -3.11 -7.94
C VAL A 58 5.09 -3.96 -7.50
N ASN A 59 4.20 -3.44 -6.66
CA ASN A 59 3.01 -4.17 -6.21
C ASN A 59 2.00 -4.36 -7.36
N LEU A 60 1.78 -3.36 -8.20
CA LEU A 60 0.95 -3.48 -9.40
C LEU A 60 1.47 -4.55 -10.35
N ARG A 61 2.79 -4.60 -10.58
CA ARG A 61 3.41 -5.67 -11.37
C ARG A 61 3.18 -7.05 -10.76
N LYS A 62 3.32 -7.18 -9.43
CA LYS A 62 3.04 -8.44 -8.72
C LYS A 62 1.56 -8.84 -8.81
N ALA A 63 0.66 -7.87 -8.86
CA ALA A 63 -0.77 -8.07 -9.06
C ALA A 63 -1.14 -8.37 -10.53
N GLY A 64 -0.18 -8.31 -11.47
CA GLY A 64 -0.41 -8.65 -12.87
C GLY A 64 -0.82 -7.47 -13.76
N ALA A 65 -0.77 -6.24 -13.27
CA ALA A 65 -1.06 -5.06 -14.09
C ALA A 65 -0.03 -4.88 -15.22
N SER A 66 -0.49 -4.47 -16.41
CA SER A 66 0.39 -4.20 -17.56
C SER A 66 1.20 -2.92 -17.36
N GLU A 67 2.38 -2.84 -17.99
CA GLU A 67 3.21 -1.63 -17.95
C GLU A 67 2.49 -0.41 -18.56
N GLU A 68 1.69 -0.62 -19.61
CA GLU A 68 0.86 0.42 -20.23
C GLU A 68 -0.11 1.04 -19.22
N ARG A 69 -0.79 0.18 -18.44
CA ARG A 69 -1.75 0.61 -17.42
C ARG A 69 -1.06 1.32 -16.26
N ILE A 70 0.07 0.80 -15.78
CA ILE A 70 0.89 1.44 -14.74
C ILE A 70 1.35 2.84 -15.19
N ALA A 71 1.88 2.95 -16.41
CA ALA A 71 2.31 4.23 -16.97
C ALA A 71 1.13 5.21 -17.11
N ALA A 72 -0.03 4.71 -17.52
CA ALA A 72 -1.22 5.51 -17.74
C ALA A 72 -1.84 6.09 -16.45
N VAL A 73 -1.50 5.60 -15.25
CA VAL A 73 -1.98 6.18 -13.98
C VAL A 73 -1.63 7.68 -13.86
N GLY A 74 -0.52 8.10 -14.46
CA GLY A 74 -0.13 9.51 -14.53
C GLY A 74 -1.13 10.40 -15.29
N ALA A 75 -1.84 9.83 -16.27
CA ALA A 75 -2.75 10.49 -17.19
C ALA A 75 -4.14 9.82 -17.23
N TRP A 76 -4.56 9.24 -16.10
CA TRP A 76 -5.72 8.34 -16.03
C TRP A 76 -7.05 8.92 -16.55
N ARG A 77 -7.23 10.25 -16.55
CA ARG A 77 -8.47 10.91 -16.99
C ARG A 77 -8.77 10.65 -18.46
N GLU A 78 -7.73 10.70 -19.30
CA GLU A 78 -7.82 10.51 -20.75
C GLU A 78 -7.48 9.07 -21.16
N ALA A 79 -6.99 8.25 -20.23
CA ALA A 79 -6.58 6.88 -20.52
C ALA A 79 -7.79 5.94 -20.59
N PRO A 80 -7.90 5.08 -21.62
CA PRO A 80 -9.02 4.16 -21.77
C PRO A 80 -8.91 2.89 -20.89
N PHE A 81 -7.84 2.77 -20.10
CA PHE A 81 -7.52 1.52 -19.39
C PHE A 81 -8.28 1.34 -18.08
N PHE A 82 -8.93 2.38 -17.54
CA PHE A 82 -9.52 2.37 -16.20
C PHE A 82 -11.05 2.31 -16.24
N SER A 83 -11.63 1.40 -15.45
CA SER A 83 -13.09 1.28 -15.28
C SER A 83 -13.69 2.47 -14.52
N ASP A 84 -15.01 2.60 -14.53
CA ASP A 84 -15.71 3.68 -13.81
C ASP A 84 -15.44 3.65 -12.31
N VAL A 85 -15.41 2.45 -11.70
CA VAL A 85 -15.09 2.27 -10.28
C VAL A 85 -13.65 2.72 -9.98
N GLU A 86 -12.69 2.41 -10.85
CA GLU A 86 -11.30 2.83 -10.69
C GLU A 86 -11.12 4.33 -10.87
N ARG A 87 -11.85 4.91 -11.83
CA ARG A 87 -11.91 6.37 -12.04
C ARG A 87 -12.50 7.06 -10.82
N ALA A 88 -13.57 6.53 -10.25
CA ALA A 88 -14.16 7.01 -9.00
C ALA A 88 -13.16 6.95 -7.84
N ALA A 89 -12.33 5.90 -7.73
CA ALA A 89 -11.27 5.82 -6.72
C ALA A 89 -10.10 6.81 -6.97
N LEU A 90 -9.74 7.05 -8.23
CA LEU A 90 -8.64 7.94 -8.63
C LEU A 90 -8.95 9.44 -8.48
N ARG A 91 -10.22 9.83 -8.60
CA ARG A 91 -10.68 11.23 -8.42
C ARG A 91 -10.32 11.81 -7.04
N PRO A 92 -10.74 11.21 -5.91
CA PRO A 92 -10.44 11.73 -4.58
C PRO A 92 -8.94 11.66 -4.29
N ALA A 93 -8.20 10.69 -4.82
CA ALA A 93 -6.74 10.61 -4.67
C ALA A 93 -6.05 11.91 -5.09
N GLY A 94 -6.42 12.48 -6.24
CA GLY A 94 -5.89 13.75 -6.70
C GLY A 94 -6.19 14.93 -5.79
N ARG A 95 -7.37 14.95 -5.15
CA ARG A 95 -7.79 16.08 -4.32
C ARG A 95 -7.32 15.99 -2.88
N MET A 96 -7.42 14.81 -2.27
CA MET A 96 -6.98 14.52 -0.90
C MET A 96 -5.46 14.54 -0.74
N THR A 97 -4.68 14.28 -1.80
CA THR A 97 -3.22 14.32 -1.70
C THR A 97 -2.67 15.75 -1.63
N ARG A 98 -3.30 16.72 -2.32
CA ARG A 98 -2.87 18.12 -2.40
C ARG A 98 -3.80 19.07 -1.63
N LEU A 99 -4.01 18.79 -0.34
CA LEU A 99 -4.90 19.58 0.53
C LEU A 99 -4.46 21.04 0.67
N ALA A 100 -3.15 21.27 0.84
CA ALA A 100 -2.60 22.59 1.10
C ALA A 100 -2.72 23.56 -0.09
N ASP A 101 -2.93 23.04 -1.30
CA ASP A 101 -2.99 23.84 -2.52
C ASP A 101 -4.41 24.35 -2.83
N ARG A 102 -5.39 24.06 -1.95
CA ARG A 102 -6.81 24.30 -2.21
C ARG A 102 -7.39 25.30 -1.22
N SER A 103 -8.18 26.23 -1.74
CA SER A 103 -9.06 27.12 -0.97
C SER A 103 -10.47 26.55 -0.78
N GLU A 104 -10.86 25.57 -1.60
CA GLU A 104 -12.16 24.90 -1.57
C GLU A 104 -12.10 23.57 -0.81
N LEU A 105 -13.27 23.00 -0.50
CA LEU A 105 -13.37 21.65 0.07
C LEU A 105 -12.62 20.64 -0.82
N PRO A 106 -11.71 19.83 -0.24
CA PRO A 106 -10.96 18.84 -1.00
C PRO A 106 -11.86 17.85 -1.73
N VAL A 107 -12.94 17.41 -1.07
CA VAL A 107 -13.95 16.53 -1.64
C VAL A 107 -15.30 17.23 -1.49
N PRO A 108 -15.78 17.94 -2.53
CA PRO A 108 -17.12 18.51 -2.55
C PRO A 108 -18.20 17.43 -2.57
N ASP A 109 -19.42 17.75 -2.12
CA ASP A 109 -20.55 16.80 -2.02
C ASP A 109 -20.81 16.03 -3.33
N ALA A 110 -20.79 16.71 -4.47
CA ALA A 110 -20.97 16.06 -5.77
C ALA A 110 -19.90 14.98 -6.07
N LEU A 111 -18.65 15.19 -5.63
CA LEU A 111 -17.60 14.17 -5.74
C LEU A 111 -17.79 13.08 -4.70
N TRP A 112 -18.21 13.42 -3.48
CA TRP A 112 -18.54 12.43 -2.46
C TRP A 112 -19.64 11.49 -2.95
N ASP A 113 -20.74 12.02 -3.46
CA ASP A 113 -21.89 11.26 -3.95
C ASP A 113 -21.52 10.37 -5.15
N GLU A 114 -20.70 10.88 -6.08
CA GLU A 114 -20.15 10.08 -7.19
C GLU A 114 -19.40 8.86 -6.65
N VAL A 115 -18.47 9.07 -5.71
CA VAL A 115 -17.63 7.98 -5.17
C VAL A 115 -18.46 7.04 -4.30
N ALA A 116 -19.35 7.56 -3.46
CA ALA A 116 -20.22 6.76 -2.60
C ALA A 116 -21.23 5.91 -3.39
N GLY A 117 -21.57 6.32 -4.62
CA GLY A 117 -22.35 5.48 -5.54
C GLY A 117 -21.66 4.18 -5.97
N HIS A 118 -20.32 4.08 -5.83
CA HIS A 118 -19.54 2.91 -6.24
C HIS A 118 -19.04 2.04 -5.07
N PHE A 119 -19.03 2.56 -3.84
CA PHE A 119 -18.41 1.91 -2.69
C PHE A 119 -19.33 1.98 -1.47
N ASP A 120 -19.47 0.85 -0.76
CA ASP A 120 -20.04 0.85 0.58
C ASP A 120 -19.13 1.58 1.60
N GLU A 121 -19.67 1.88 2.78
CA GLU A 121 -18.97 2.64 3.83
C GLU A 121 -17.64 1.99 4.24
N THR A 122 -17.59 0.66 4.27
CA THR A 122 -16.39 -0.11 4.62
C THR A 122 -15.29 0.10 3.56
N ARG A 123 -15.63 -0.02 2.27
CA ARG A 123 -14.69 0.20 1.16
C ARG A 123 -14.30 1.67 1.01
N LEU A 124 -15.23 2.61 1.22
CA LEU A 124 -14.92 4.03 1.27
C LEU A 124 -13.91 4.35 2.37
N SER A 125 -14.10 3.77 3.55
CA SER A 125 -13.17 3.92 4.68
C SER A 125 -11.77 3.44 4.32
N ALA A 126 -11.66 2.26 3.70
CA ALA A 126 -10.38 1.74 3.22
C ALA A 126 -9.75 2.61 2.12
N LEU A 127 -10.53 3.15 1.19
CA LEU A 127 -10.05 4.08 0.15
C LEU A 127 -9.47 5.36 0.77
N ILE A 128 -10.22 5.98 1.69
CA ILE A 128 -9.82 7.21 2.38
C ILE A 128 -8.55 6.98 3.18
N LEU A 129 -8.48 5.89 3.94
CA LEU A 129 -7.32 5.53 4.74
C LEU A 129 -6.11 5.19 3.85
N THR A 130 -6.31 4.52 2.71
CA THR A 130 -5.24 4.25 1.73
C THR A 130 -4.62 5.54 1.22
N ILE A 131 -5.44 6.49 0.76
CA ILE A 131 -4.94 7.80 0.27
C ILE A 131 -4.20 8.55 1.37
N SER A 132 -4.79 8.57 2.57
CA SER A 132 -4.25 9.28 3.73
C SER A 132 -2.90 8.70 4.17
N LEU A 133 -2.83 7.38 4.28
CA LEU A 133 -1.64 6.65 4.68
C LEU A 133 -0.53 6.81 3.63
N THR A 134 -0.84 6.69 2.34
CA THR A 134 0.15 6.94 1.28
C THR A 134 0.67 8.38 1.31
N THR A 135 -0.21 9.35 1.54
CA THR A 135 0.20 10.77 1.66
C THR A 135 1.06 11.00 2.93
N MET A 136 0.83 10.26 4.01
CA MET A 136 1.73 10.23 5.18
C MET A 136 3.12 9.68 4.81
N PHE A 137 3.20 8.55 4.10
CA PHE A 137 4.45 7.98 3.60
C PHE A 137 5.20 8.96 2.68
N ASN A 138 4.49 9.67 1.81
CA ASN A 138 5.08 10.67 0.92
C ASN A 138 5.81 11.76 1.73
N ARG A 139 5.20 12.25 2.82
CA ARG A 139 5.76 13.34 3.64
C ARG A 139 7.11 12.97 4.21
N PHE A 140 7.21 11.90 5.00
CA PHE A 140 8.50 11.59 5.61
C PHE A 140 9.53 11.10 4.58
N SER A 141 9.13 10.35 3.54
CA SER A 141 10.08 9.80 2.56
C SER A 141 10.75 10.90 1.75
N THR A 142 9.99 11.92 1.35
CA THR A 142 10.52 13.09 0.65
C THR A 142 11.35 13.98 1.60
N THR A 143 10.89 14.22 2.84
CA THR A 143 11.63 14.99 3.84
C THR A 143 13.01 14.39 4.14
N ILE A 144 13.13 13.07 4.25
CA ILE A 144 14.42 12.42 4.51
C ILE A 144 15.21 12.14 3.23
N ARG A 145 14.71 12.52 2.04
CA ARG A 145 15.33 12.24 0.72
C ARG A 145 15.62 10.76 0.49
N ASP A 146 14.69 9.91 0.88
CA ASP A 146 14.78 8.49 0.59
C ASP A 146 14.64 8.24 -0.93
N SER A 147 15.21 7.14 -1.41
CA SER A 147 15.30 6.81 -2.84
C SER A 147 14.50 5.56 -3.19
N ALA A 148 13.90 5.55 -4.38
CA ALA A 148 13.33 4.36 -4.98
C ALA A 148 14.27 3.14 -4.85
N GLY A 149 13.68 1.97 -4.55
CA GLY A 149 14.44 0.74 -4.32
C GLY A 149 14.92 0.53 -2.87
N THR A 150 14.73 1.51 -1.97
CA THR A 150 14.92 1.28 -0.53
C THR A 150 13.90 0.26 -0.03
N THR A 151 14.38 -0.90 0.41
CA THR A 151 13.54 -1.91 1.07
C THR A 151 13.41 -1.58 2.54
N TRP A 152 12.22 -1.17 2.96
CA TRP A 152 11.85 -1.02 4.36
C TRP A 152 12.07 -2.35 5.09
N GLY A 153 12.96 -2.37 6.09
CA GLY A 153 13.34 -3.59 6.82
C GLY A 153 14.81 -4.02 6.70
N ARG A 154 15.64 -3.37 5.85
CA ARG A 154 17.10 -3.49 5.96
C ARG A 154 17.66 -2.27 6.66
N GLY A 155 18.17 -2.47 7.87
CA GLY A 155 18.91 -1.47 8.62
C GLY A 155 19.93 -0.76 7.73
N VAL A 156 19.89 0.57 7.74
CA VAL A 156 20.82 1.41 6.99
C VAL A 156 22.20 1.30 7.63
N HIS A 157 23.03 0.37 7.12
CA HIS A 157 24.47 0.48 6.88
C HIS A 157 25.10 -0.91 6.72
N LYS A 158 25.59 -1.25 5.52
CA LYS A 158 27.02 -1.49 5.26
C LYS A 158 27.29 -1.23 3.77
N SER A 159 28.15 -0.24 3.54
CA SER A 159 28.91 -0.11 2.30
C SER A 159 29.76 -1.37 2.11
N GLY A 160 29.76 -1.94 0.91
CA GLY A 160 30.72 -2.97 0.52
C GLY A 160 30.07 -4.25 0.00
N ASN A 161 30.11 -4.39 -1.33
CA ASN A 161 30.12 -5.62 -2.11
C ASN A 161 29.80 -6.92 -1.34
N THR A 162 28.56 -7.43 -1.43
CA THR A 162 28.28 -8.86 -1.17
C THR A 162 26.98 -9.29 -1.85
N ARG A 163 27.04 -10.49 -2.46
CA ARG A 163 26.01 -11.11 -3.30
C ARG A 163 24.63 -11.15 -2.65
N VAL A 164 23.63 -10.90 -3.50
CA VAL A 164 22.21 -11.07 -3.24
C VAL A 164 21.89 -12.53 -2.90
N SER A 165 21.54 -12.80 -1.64
CA SER A 165 20.71 -13.97 -1.29
C SER A 165 19.24 -13.54 -1.30
N ARG A 166 18.45 -14.28 -2.08
CA ARG A 166 16.99 -14.13 -2.17
C ARG A 166 16.36 -14.64 -0.87
N GLY A 167 15.62 -13.78 -0.17
CA GLY A 167 14.75 -14.22 0.91
C GLY A 167 14.35 -13.10 1.87
N GLY A 168 13.06 -12.73 1.88
CA GLY A 168 12.44 -11.94 2.95
C GLY A 168 12.51 -10.42 2.77
N ALA A 169 11.70 -9.87 1.87
CA ALA A 169 11.33 -8.45 1.91
C ALA A 169 9.94 -8.36 2.54
N LEU A 170 9.80 -7.61 3.64
CA LEU A 170 8.48 -7.11 4.04
C LEU A 170 8.04 -6.11 2.95
N SER A 171 7.33 -6.59 1.95
CA SER A 171 6.46 -5.73 1.16
C SER A 171 5.27 -5.40 2.04
N VAL A 172 5.29 -4.18 2.58
CA VAL A 172 4.32 -3.61 3.52
C VAL A 172 2.86 -3.65 2.99
N PHE A 173 2.64 -4.03 1.72
CA PHE A 173 1.33 -4.08 1.06
C PHE A 173 1.02 -5.39 0.33
N SER A 174 1.88 -6.43 0.37
CA SER A 174 1.72 -7.61 -0.51
C SER A 174 1.31 -8.92 0.16
N ASP A 175 1.02 -8.95 1.46
CA ASP A 175 0.73 -10.22 2.16
C ASP A 175 -0.72 -10.36 2.62
N HIS A 176 -1.67 -10.01 1.75
CA HIS A 176 -3.10 -10.28 1.97
C HIS A 176 -3.52 -11.46 1.10
N GLY A 177 -3.21 -12.68 1.56
CA GLY A 177 -3.55 -13.88 0.78
C GLY A 177 -3.29 -15.25 1.39
N ARG A 178 -2.98 -15.39 2.68
CA ARG A 178 -2.96 -16.72 3.33
C ARG A 178 -4.01 -16.81 4.42
N THR A 179 -5.16 -17.38 4.07
CA THR A 179 -6.04 -18.05 5.03
C THR A 179 -5.22 -19.01 5.89
N PRO A 180 -5.37 -19.05 7.22
CA PRO A 180 -4.74 -20.06 8.05
C PRO A 180 -5.32 -21.43 7.65
N ARG A 181 -4.49 -22.32 7.11
CA ARG A 181 -4.83 -23.75 7.11
C ARG A 181 -4.79 -24.20 8.56
N ILE A 182 -5.96 -24.47 9.13
CA ILE A 182 -6.08 -25.25 10.35
C ILE A 182 -5.54 -26.64 10.00
N CYS A 183 -4.28 -26.92 10.39
CA CYS A 183 -3.75 -28.27 10.39
C CYS A 183 -4.41 -29.03 11.56
N THR A 184 -5.59 -29.60 11.34
CA THR A 184 -6.01 -30.77 12.12
C THR A 184 -5.26 -31.96 11.56
N ASP A 185 -4.09 -32.26 12.12
CA ASP A 185 -3.48 -33.57 11.90
C ASP A 185 -3.51 -34.37 13.19
N ARG A 186 -4.27 -35.47 13.10
CA ARG A 186 -4.38 -36.52 14.09
C ARG A 186 -2.98 -37.08 14.32
N HIS A 187 -2.44 -36.92 15.53
CA HIS A 187 -1.40 -37.80 16.03
C HIS A 187 -1.97 -38.67 17.15
N ARG A 188 -2.32 -39.89 16.73
CA ARG A 188 -2.59 -41.05 17.56
C ARG A 188 -1.25 -41.73 17.87
N PRO A 189 -0.96 -42.08 19.13
CA PRO A 189 -0.10 -43.22 19.41
C PRO A 189 -0.97 -44.41 19.87
N GLY A 190 -0.84 -45.55 19.19
CA GLY A 190 -1.16 -46.87 19.78
C GLY A 190 -0.17 -47.16 20.92
N ARG A 191 -0.40 -48.11 21.84
CA ARG A 191 -0.98 -49.45 21.75
C ARG A 191 -1.18 -50.02 23.17
N ASP A 192 -2.09 -50.99 23.27
CA ASP A 192 -2.14 -52.16 24.19
C ASP A 192 -2.15 -51.89 25.71
N THR A 193 -2.97 -52.52 26.58
CA THR A 193 -3.34 -53.94 26.73
C THR A 193 -4.53 -54.12 27.69
N ALA A 194 -5.20 -55.27 27.55
CA ALA A 194 -5.75 -56.14 28.60
C ALA A 194 -7.05 -55.78 29.38
N ALA A 195 -8.10 -56.52 28.99
CA ALA A 195 -8.80 -57.53 29.81
C ALA A 195 -9.64 -57.13 31.05
N ARG A 196 -10.90 -57.60 30.97
CA ARG A 196 -11.94 -57.84 31.99
C ARG A 196 -12.93 -56.71 32.27
#